data_AF-A0A1V5XQD0-F1
#
_entry.id   AF-A0A1V5XQD0-F1
#
_cell.length_a   1.000
_cell.length_b   1.000
_cell.length_c   1.000
_cell.angle_alpha   90.00
_cell.angle_beta   90.00
_cell.angle_gamma   90.00
#
_symmetry.space_group_name_H-M   'P 1'
#
loop_
_entity.id
_entity.type
_entity.pdbx_description
1 polymer ?
#
loop_
_entity_poly.entity_id
_entity_poly.type
_entity_poly.pdbx_seq_one_letter_code
_entity_poly.pdbx_strand_id
1 'polypeptide(L)'
;MSKPTKDEEALMELTKNALSDVLGREPSKQEVWRVHAGFKRMAFMLLEHLDHIKKYENQNIDDTDLPEDSQETEPEASHEEIPLGEEGEHIE
;
A
#
# COMPACT_ATOMS: atom_id res chain seq x y z
N MET A 1 21.84 -14.75 19.02
CA MET A 1 20.63 -14.65 18.18
C MET A 1 19.93 -16.00 18.21
N SER A 2 18.62 -16.03 18.47
CA SER A 2 17.84 -17.28 18.39
C SER A 2 17.84 -17.82 16.97
N LYS A 3 17.72 -19.14 16.83
CA LYS A 3 17.50 -19.78 15.53
C LYS A 3 16.13 -19.38 14.99
N PRO A 4 15.99 -19.17 13.67
CA PRO A 4 14.70 -18.90 13.07
C PRO A 4 13.74 -20.07 13.29
N THR A 5 12.44 -19.76 13.36
CA THR A 5 11.39 -20.79 13.40
C THR A 5 11.22 -21.44 12.03
N LYS A 6 10.55 -22.60 11.95
CA LYS A 6 10.24 -23.23 10.65
C LYS A 6 9.47 -22.31 9.72
N ASP A 7 8.52 -21.56 10.26
CA ASP A 7 7.73 -20.60 9.48
C ASP A 7 8.61 -19.45 8.98
N GLU A 8 9.55 -18.99 9.81
CA GLU A 8 10.51 -17.97 9.40
C GLU A 8 11.45 -18.47 8.30
N GLU A 9 11.91 -19.72 8.39
CA GLU A 9 12.71 -20.36 7.34
C GLU A 9 11.93 -20.44 6.02
N ALA A 10 10.66 -20.84 6.05
CA ALA A 10 9.80 -20.88 4.86
C ALA A 10 9.59 -19.49 4.24
N LEU A 11 9.40 -18.44 5.06
CA LEU A 11 9.29 -17.06 4.57
C LEU A 11 10.60 -16.55 3.99
N MET A 12 11.74 -16.93 4.57
CA MET A 12 13.06 -16.60 4.03
C MET A 12 13.31 -17.30 2.68
N GLU A 13 12.87 -18.55 2.53
CA GLU A 13 12.95 -19.28 1.26
C GLU A 13 12.06 -18.65 0.19
N LEU A 14 10.83 -18.27 0.55
CA LEU A 14 9.94 -17.52 -0.34
C LEU A 14 10.60 -16.21 -0.80
N THR A 15 11.21 -15.47 0.13
CA THR A 15 11.96 -14.23 -0.17
C THR A 15 13.12 -14.50 -1.12
N LYS A 16 13.87 -15.59 -0.89
CA LYS A 16 14.99 -15.99 -1.76
C LYS A 16 14.50 -16.26 -3.18
N ASN A 17 13.42 -17.02 -3.34
CA ASN A 17 12.88 -17.38 -4.65
C ASN A 17 12.38 -16.14 -5.41
N ALA A 18 11.56 -15.31 -4.77
CA ALA A 18 11.07 -14.08 -5.38
C ALA A 18 12.20 -13.12 -5.77
N LEU A 19 13.24 -13.01 -4.93
CA LEU A 19 14.39 -12.16 -5.22
C LEU A 19 15.26 -12.74 -6.36
N SER A 20 15.36 -14.06 -6.45
CA SER A 20 16.04 -14.73 -7.57
C SER A 20 15.35 -14.46 -8.91
N ASP A 21 14.01 -14.48 -8.92
CA ASP A 21 13.22 -14.22 -10.13
C ASP A 21 13.41 -12.77 -10.62
N VAL A 22 13.45 -11.81 -9.70
CA VAL A 22 13.65 -10.38 -10.04
C VAL A 22 15.09 -10.09 -10.47
N LEU A 23 16.07 -10.69 -9.81
CA LEU A 23 17.49 -10.42 -10.10
C LEU A 23 18.03 -11.22 -11.28
N GLY A 24 17.36 -12.32 -11.68
CA GLY A 24 17.88 -13.26 -12.67
C GLY A 24 19.15 -14.00 -12.23
N ARG A 25 19.45 -14.00 -10.91
CA ARG A 25 20.61 -14.66 -10.31
C ARG A 25 20.32 -15.10 -8.88
N GLU A 26 21.15 -15.99 -8.34
CA GLU A 26 21.03 -16.35 -6.93
C GLU A 26 21.35 -15.13 -6.03
N PRO A 27 20.44 -14.77 -5.11
CA PRO A 27 20.66 -13.67 -4.18
C PRO A 27 21.60 -14.09 -3.04
N SER A 28 22.42 -13.16 -2.58
CA SER A 28 23.23 -13.35 -1.38
C SER A 28 22.36 -13.41 -0.13
N LYS A 29 22.89 -14.05 0.93
CA LYS A 29 22.20 -14.08 2.23
C LYS A 29 21.83 -12.68 2.70
N GLN A 30 22.74 -11.71 2.65
CA GLN A 30 22.47 -10.36 3.12
C GLN A 30 21.32 -9.68 2.37
N GLU A 31 21.21 -9.89 1.05
CA GLU A 31 20.11 -9.37 0.25
C GLU A 31 18.76 -9.98 0.70
N VAL A 32 18.70 -11.30 0.86
CA VAL A 32 17.51 -12.00 1.37
C VAL A 32 17.11 -11.48 2.75
N TRP A 33 18.08 -11.34 3.66
CA TRP A 33 17.81 -10.85 5.03
C TRP A 33 17.27 -9.42 5.05
N ARG A 34 17.80 -8.52 4.22
CA ARG A 34 17.34 -7.12 4.14
C ARG A 34 15.92 -7.04 3.58
N VAL A 35 15.64 -7.78 2.50
CA VAL A 35 14.31 -7.80 1.89
C VAL A 35 13.29 -8.43 2.84
N HIS A 36 13.62 -9.55 3.47
CA HIS A 36 12.77 -10.21 4.47
C HIS A 36 12.44 -9.28 5.64
N ALA A 37 13.42 -8.54 6.14
CA ALA A 37 13.19 -7.53 7.18
C ALA A 37 12.25 -6.40 6.70
N GLY A 38 12.37 -5.97 5.44
CA GLY A 38 11.46 -5.03 4.80
C GLY A 38 10.02 -5.55 4.74
N PHE A 39 9.82 -6.80 4.29
CA PHE A 39 8.51 -7.45 4.27
C PHE A 39 7.87 -7.53 5.65
N LYS A 40 8.62 -7.93 6.68
CA LYS A 40 8.12 -7.94 8.06
C LYS A 40 7.65 -6.55 8.49
N ARG A 41 8.45 -5.50 8.25
CA ARG A 41 8.06 -4.13 8.60
C ARG A 41 6.78 -3.70 7.89
N MET A 42 6.64 -3.98 6.60
CA MET A 42 5.42 -3.67 5.85
C MET A 42 4.21 -4.45 6.37
N ALA A 43 4.36 -5.73 6.70
CA ALA A 43 3.30 -6.53 7.29
C ALA A 43 2.82 -5.95 8.63
N PHE A 44 3.73 -5.53 9.51
CA PHE A 44 3.35 -4.87 10.77
C PHE A 44 2.63 -3.55 10.56
N MET A 45 3.11 -2.68 9.64
CA MET A 45 2.44 -1.41 9.33
C MET A 45 1.02 -1.63 8.77
N LEU A 46 0.83 -2.64 7.92
CA LEU A 46 -0.49 -2.99 7.38
C LEU A 46 -1.41 -3.54 8.48
N LEU A 47 -0.90 -4.38 9.39
CA LEU A 47 -1.65 -4.88 10.52
C LEU A 47 -2.09 -3.75 11.47
N GLU A 48 -1.21 -2.80 11.76
CA GLU A 48 -1.52 -1.62 12.56
C GLU A 48 -2.60 -0.76 11.89
N HIS A 49 -2.51 -0.57 10.57
CA HIS A 49 -3.52 0.17 9.81
C HIS A 49 -4.90 -0.53 9.85
N LEU A 50 -4.94 -1.85 9.69
CA LEU A 50 -6.19 -2.62 9.79
C LEU A 50 -6.79 -2.56 11.20
N ASP A 51 -5.97 -2.55 12.25
CA ASP A 51 -6.44 -2.39 13.63
C ASP A 51 -7.07 -1.00 13.85
N HIS A 52 -6.49 0.05 13.26
CA HIS A 52 -7.08 1.39 13.29
C HIS A 52 -8.42 1.46 12.54
N ILE A 53 -8.53 0.87 11.34
CA ILE A 53 -9.81 0.84 10.60
C ILE A 53 -10.91 0.15 11.41
N LYS A 54 -10.62 -1.02 11.99
CA LYS A 54 -11.60 -1.74 12.81
C LYS A 54 -12.05 -0.96 14.04
N LYS A 55 -11.16 -0.15 14.64
CA LYS A 55 -11.52 0.74 15.74
C LYS A 55 -12.46 1.86 15.28
N TYR A 56 -12.22 2.45 14.10
CA TYR A 56 -13.13 3.44 13.53
C TYR A 56 -14.49 2.85 13.14
N GLU A 57 -14.54 1.65 12.56
CA GLU A 57 -15.80 0.96 12.23
C GLU A 57 -16.62 0.66 13.49
N ASN A 58 -15.97 0.23 14.58
CA ASN A 58 -16.65 -0.02 15.85
C ASN A 58 -17.08 1.27 16.59
N GLN A 59 -16.47 2.42 16.29
CA GLN A 59 -16.85 3.72 16.87
C GLN A 59 -17.99 4.41 16.11
N ASN A 60 -18.19 4.11 14.82
CA ASN A 60 -19.28 4.67 13.99
C ASN A 60 -20.63 3.94 14.14
N ILE A 61 -20.81 3.07 15.14
CA ILE A 61 -22.10 2.39 15.41
C ILE A 61 -22.93 3.13 16.47
N ASP A 62 -22.46 4.28 16.98
CA ASP A 62 -23.18 5.10 17.96
C ASP A 62 -23.66 6.47 17.41
N ASP A 63 -23.83 6.59 16.09
CA ASP A 63 -24.44 7.77 15.46
C ASP A 63 -25.99 7.67 15.41
N THR A 64 -26.61 7.46 16.58
CA THR A 64 -28.03 7.75 16.80
C THR A 64 -28.25 9.23 17.13
N ASP A 65 -27.65 10.14 16.36
CA ASP A 65 -28.01 11.57 16.36
C ASP A 65 -27.55 12.21 15.03
N LEU A 66 -28.15 11.80 13.91
CA LEU A 66 -28.19 12.64 12.72
C LEU A 66 -29.10 13.84 13.00
N PRO A 67 -28.64 15.10 12.94
CA PRO A 67 -29.56 16.19 12.72
C PRO A 67 -30.00 16.15 11.25
N GLU A 68 -31.29 15.92 11.04
CA GLU A 68 -31.97 16.25 9.79
C GLU A 68 -31.68 17.71 9.41
N ASP A 69 -31.57 17.93 8.10
CA ASP A 69 -31.76 19.20 7.40
C ASP A 69 -30.50 20.00 7.02
N SER A 70 -30.08 19.81 5.76
CA SER A 70 -29.78 20.91 4.83
C SER A 70 -29.73 20.35 3.41
N GLN A 71 -30.93 20.15 2.85
CA GLN A 71 -31.10 20.18 1.40
C GLN A 71 -30.86 21.61 0.92
N GLU A 72 -29.73 21.89 0.25
CA GLU A 72 -29.68 22.95 -0.75
C GLU A 72 -29.20 22.35 -2.08
N THR A 73 -30.10 22.44 -3.05
CA THR A 73 -30.07 21.84 -4.38
C THR A 73 -29.03 22.47 -5.31
N GLU A 74 -28.28 21.64 -6.04
CA GLU A 74 -27.62 21.94 -7.34
C GLU A 74 -28.61 22.58 -8.36
N PRO A 75 -28.18 23.40 -9.36
CA PRO A 75 -27.35 22.98 -10.52
C PRO A 75 -26.40 24.11 -11.02
N GLU A 76 -25.52 24.04 -12.02
CA GLU A 76 -25.50 23.31 -13.29
C GLU A 76 -24.06 23.36 -13.89
N ALA A 77 -23.78 22.41 -14.79
CA ALA A 77 -22.48 22.12 -15.40
C ALA A 77 -21.93 23.20 -16.37
N SER A 78 -20.60 23.25 -16.52
CA SER A 78 -19.98 23.50 -17.82
C SER A 78 -18.71 22.65 -17.98
N HIS A 79 -18.83 21.63 -18.84
CA HIS A 79 -17.72 20.91 -19.44
C HIS A 79 -16.97 21.84 -20.40
N GLU A 80 -15.63 21.86 -20.33
CA GLU A 80 -14.81 22.17 -21.50
C GLU A 80 -13.63 21.18 -21.51
N GLU A 81 -13.70 20.19 -22.40
CA GLU A 81 -12.56 19.35 -22.80
C GLU A 81 -11.63 20.12 -23.76
N ILE A 82 -10.60 19.42 -24.29
CA ILE A 82 -9.72 19.70 -25.46
C ILE A 82 -8.27 20.10 -25.04
N PRO A 83 -7.16 19.60 -25.67
CA PRO A 83 -6.57 18.25 -25.58
C PRO A 83 -5.02 18.27 -25.35
N LEU A 84 -4.44 17.06 -25.35
CA LEU A 84 -3.01 16.69 -25.30
C LEU A 84 -2.23 17.03 -26.60
N GLY A 85 -0.95 17.45 -26.51
CA GLY A 85 0.03 17.54 -27.62
C GLY A 85 1.23 18.43 -27.25
N GLU A 86 2.37 17.89 -26.79
CA GLU A 86 3.55 17.38 -27.52
C GLU A 86 4.48 18.49 -28.07
N GLU A 87 5.76 18.35 -27.68
CA GLU A 87 7.02 18.83 -28.26
C GLU A 87 7.30 20.31 -28.57
N GLY A 88 8.28 20.87 -27.83
CA GLY A 88 8.99 22.11 -28.15
C GLY A 88 10.50 21.90 -28.10
N GLU A 89 11.05 21.27 -29.14
CA GLU A 89 12.48 21.30 -29.48
C GLU A 89 12.76 22.63 -30.21
N HIS A 90 13.56 23.51 -29.61
CA HIS A 90 13.98 24.77 -30.25
C HIS A 90 15.43 24.64 -30.72
N ILE A 91 15.59 24.49 -32.03
CA ILE A 91 16.83 24.74 -32.76
C ILE A 91 16.67 26.12 -33.39
N GLU A 92 17.49 27.08 -32.97
CA GLU A 92 18.07 28.13 -33.82
C GLU A 92 19.28 28.77 -33.10
#